data_AF-A0A554MEV7-F1
#
_entry.id   AF-A0A554MEV7-F1
#
_cell.length_a   1.000
_cell.length_b   1.000
_cell.length_c   1.000
_cell.angle_alpha   90.00
_cell.angle_beta   90.00
_cell.angle_gamma   90.00
#
_symmetry.space_group_name_H-M   'P 1'
#
loop_
_entity.id
_entity.type
_entity.pdbx_description
1 polymer ?
#
loop_
_entity_poly.entity_id
_entity_poly.type
_entity_poly.pdbx_seq_one_letter_code
_entity_poly.pdbx_strand_id
1 'polypeptide(L)'
;MSSILAKIEAHLQAHRVQPWEGTFRDYLSLVLQQSTLAHHAHTRLYEMIKQAEVTVDEEGKEHYAFFKNDLFGIDEPLAKVAEYFKAASRGSDVGRRILLLYGHPSSSKSQLVILLKRGLEEYTQTDAGAVYAISDCPQHEDPLNLIPHALRREFQEDTGIHVEGDLCPKCALSLREAYQGDVYRVPVKRIFFSEKERCGIGTFVPSDPKSQDIAELVGSIDLSTIGDYGSESDPRAYRFDGELNVANRGLMEFIEMLKADERFLYVLLTLAQEKNIKTGRFPLIYADECVIAHTNETEFNEFLADKKSEALHDRMIMVRIPYNLRVSQEERIYEKLL
;
A
#
# COMPACT_ATOMS: atom_id res chain seq x y z
N MET A 1 30.92 -17.47 19.20
CA MET A 1 30.96 -17.15 17.74
C MET A 1 30.20 -18.16 16.87
N SER A 2 30.19 -19.46 17.16
CA SER A 2 29.48 -20.48 16.34
C SER A 2 27.94 -20.36 16.33
N SER A 3 27.32 -19.83 17.39
CA SER A 3 25.84 -19.75 17.49
C SER A 3 25.21 -18.69 16.57
N ILE A 4 25.86 -17.54 16.36
CA ILE A 4 25.26 -16.48 15.52
C ILE A 4 25.28 -16.85 14.04
N LEU A 5 26.35 -17.50 13.57
CA LEU A 5 26.45 -17.98 12.20
C LEU A 5 25.37 -19.03 11.90
N ALA A 6 25.14 -19.98 12.81
CA ALA A 6 24.06 -20.95 12.68
C ALA A 6 22.67 -20.31 12.70
N LYS A 7 22.46 -19.26 13.52
CA LYS A 7 21.22 -18.49 13.52
C LYS A 7 21.02 -17.72 12.21
N ILE A 8 22.08 -17.12 11.66
CA ILE A 8 22.04 -16.45 10.36
C ILE A 8 21.73 -17.46 9.26
N GLU A 9 22.38 -18.63 9.27
CA GLU A 9 22.15 -19.67 8.25
C GLU A 9 20.75 -20.25 8.33
N ALA A 10 20.24 -20.54 9.53
CA ALA A 10 18.85 -20.94 9.74
C ALA A 10 17.87 -19.84 9.30
N HIS A 11 18.16 -18.57 9.58
CA HIS A 11 17.36 -17.44 9.13
C HIS A 11 17.36 -17.35 7.60
N LEU A 12 18.52 -17.42 6.94
CA LEU A 12 18.64 -17.40 5.48
C LEU A 12 17.95 -18.59 4.82
N GLN A 13 17.93 -19.77 5.44
CA GLN A 13 17.20 -20.93 4.94
C GLN A 13 15.69 -20.80 5.13
N ALA A 14 15.24 -20.30 6.30
CA ALA A 14 13.82 -20.07 6.57
C ALA A 14 13.22 -18.93 5.71
N HIS A 15 14.03 -17.95 5.31
CA HIS A 15 13.63 -16.80 4.49
C HIS A 15 14.08 -16.94 3.02
N ARG A 16 14.54 -18.12 2.60
CA ARG A 16 14.87 -18.43 1.21
C ARG A 16 13.59 -18.73 0.44
N VAL A 17 12.82 -17.68 0.20
CA VAL A 17 11.71 -17.75 -0.72
C VAL A 17 12.26 -17.85 -2.12
N GLN A 18 11.85 -18.88 -2.86
CA GLN A 18 12.29 -19.03 -4.24
C GLN A 18 11.66 -17.90 -5.08
N PRO A 19 12.47 -17.14 -5.85
CA PRO A 19 11.92 -16.29 -6.88
C PRO A 19 11.12 -17.17 -7.85
N TRP A 20 9.98 -16.64 -8.31
CA TRP A 20 9.15 -17.31 -9.30
C TRP A 20 9.05 -16.42 -10.53
N GLU A 21 9.22 -17.01 -11.70
CA GLU A 21 9.00 -16.38 -12.99
C GLU A 21 8.21 -17.35 -13.87
N GLY A 22 7.29 -16.81 -14.65
CA GLY A 22 6.45 -17.56 -15.55
C GLY A 22 5.65 -16.65 -16.44
N THR A 23 4.61 -17.18 -17.05
CA THR A 23 3.67 -16.41 -17.86
C THR A 23 2.39 -16.12 -17.09
N PHE A 24 1.55 -15.22 -17.62
CA PHE A 24 0.20 -15.01 -17.10
C PHE A 24 -0.60 -16.32 -17.06
N ARG A 25 -0.38 -17.24 -18.00
CA ARG A 25 -1.02 -18.57 -17.98
C ARG A 25 -0.63 -19.39 -16.75
N ASP A 26 0.65 -19.37 -16.40
CA ASP A 26 1.16 -20.10 -15.24
C ASP A 26 0.62 -19.47 -13.95
N TYR A 27 0.65 -18.13 -13.87
CA TYR A 27 0.07 -17.38 -12.75
C TYR A 27 -1.44 -17.63 -12.59
N LEU A 28 -2.20 -17.65 -13.69
CA LEU A 28 -3.64 -17.91 -13.66
C LEU A 28 -3.94 -19.30 -13.06
N SER A 29 -3.09 -20.28 -13.34
CA SER A 29 -3.23 -21.61 -12.74
C SER A 29 -2.98 -21.59 -11.22
N LEU A 30 -2.06 -20.75 -10.75
CA LEU A 30 -1.77 -20.58 -9.32
C LEU A 30 -2.90 -19.86 -8.58
N VAL A 31 -3.38 -18.72 -9.12
CA VAL A 31 -4.41 -17.91 -8.45
C VAL A 31 -5.76 -18.64 -8.37
N LEU A 32 -6.07 -19.50 -9.34
CA LEU A 32 -7.27 -20.36 -9.30
C LEU A 32 -7.19 -21.45 -8.21
N GLN A 33 -5.98 -21.88 -7.84
CA GLN A 33 -5.77 -22.82 -6.72
C GLN A 33 -5.71 -22.09 -5.38
N GLN A 34 -5.18 -20.88 -5.37
CA GLN A 34 -5.01 -20.05 -4.19
C GLN A 34 -5.49 -18.62 -4.47
N SER A 35 -6.78 -18.38 -4.24
CA SER A 35 -7.40 -17.06 -4.48
C SER A 35 -6.83 -15.94 -3.60
N THR A 36 -6.14 -16.27 -2.51
CA THR A 36 -5.46 -15.27 -1.65
C THR A 36 -4.35 -14.51 -2.38
N LEU A 37 -3.84 -15.06 -3.49
CA LEU A 37 -2.85 -14.37 -4.34
C LEU A 37 -3.45 -13.15 -5.08
N ALA A 38 -4.78 -13.05 -5.13
CA ALA A 38 -5.52 -11.93 -5.72
C ALA A 38 -5.86 -10.81 -4.71
N HIS A 39 -5.44 -10.92 -3.44
CA HIS A 39 -5.81 -9.94 -2.41
C HIS A 39 -5.33 -8.53 -2.74
N HIS A 40 -6.24 -7.55 -2.69
CA HIS A 40 -5.91 -6.12 -2.77
C HIS A 40 -5.09 -5.63 -1.57
N ALA A 41 -4.53 -4.43 -1.65
CA ALA A 41 -3.64 -3.85 -0.65
C ALA A 41 -4.22 -3.89 0.78
N HIS A 42 -5.46 -3.41 0.96
CA HIS A 42 -6.14 -3.42 2.26
C HIS A 42 -6.36 -4.83 2.81
N THR A 43 -6.77 -5.77 1.96
CA THR A 43 -6.97 -7.18 2.35
C THR A 43 -5.64 -7.82 2.75
N ARG A 44 -4.56 -7.53 2.02
CA ARG A 44 -3.22 -8.04 2.35
C ARG A 44 -2.73 -7.54 3.70
N LEU A 45 -2.90 -6.25 3.99
CA LEU A 45 -2.57 -5.68 5.31
C LEU A 45 -3.41 -6.29 6.42
N TYR A 46 -4.70 -6.52 6.18
CA TYR A 46 -5.56 -7.16 7.18
C TYR A 46 -5.13 -8.61 7.47
N GLU A 47 -4.89 -9.42 6.43
CA GLU A 47 -4.47 -10.81 6.60
C GLU A 47 -3.09 -10.91 7.25
N MET A 48 -2.17 -9.99 6.95
CA MET A 48 -0.90 -9.85 7.66
C MET A 48 -1.11 -9.63 9.17
N ILE A 49 -1.94 -8.64 9.55
CA ILE A 49 -2.20 -8.34 10.97
C ILE A 49 -2.85 -9.55 11.66
N LYS A 50 -3.79 -10.21 10.98
CA LYS A 50 -4.54 -11.37 11.48
C LYS A 50 -3.71 -12.66 11.53
N GLN A 51 -2.65 -12.76 10.72
CA GLN A 51 -1.73 -13.90 10.77
C GLN A 51 -1.03 -13.97 12.13
N ALA A 52 -0.76 -12.82 12.75
CA ALA A 52 -0.42 -12.77 14.16
C ALA A 52 -1.68 -13.10 14.98
N GLU A 53 -1.54 -14.03 15.91
CA GLU A 53 -2.63 -14.55 16.76
C GLU A 53 -3.65 -13.46 17.18
N VAL A 54 -4.93 -13.71 16.93
CA VAL A 54 -6.03 -12.85 17.36
C VAL A 54 -6.74 -13.52 18.53
N THR A 55 -6.75 -12.86 19.68
CA THR A 55 -7.47 -13.31 20.87
C THR A 55 -8.71 -12.44 21.07
N VAL A 56 -9.75 -13.00 21.69
CA VAL A 56 -10.98 -12.27 21.98
C VAL A 56 -11.20 -12.31 23.48
N ASP A 57 -11.43 -11.15 24.09
CA ASP A 57 -11.72 -11.07 25.53
C ASP A 57 -13.18 -11.41 25.86
N GLU A 58 -13.51 -11.42 27.14
CA GLU A 58 -14.85 -11.74 27.65
C GLU A 58 -15.93 -10.73 27.19
N GLU A 59 -15.52 -9.53 26.77
CA GLU A 59 -16.40 -8.48 26.25
C GLU A 59 -16.57 -8.57 24.73
N GLY A 60 -15.91 -9.53 24.07
CA GLY A 60 -15.98 -9.75 22.63
C GLY A 60 -15.01 -8.88 21.81
N LYS A 61 -14.04 -8.22 22.45
CA LYS A 61 -13.07 -7.35 21.78
C LYS A 61 -11.88 -8.15 21.28
N GLU A 62 -11.52 -7.92 20.02
CA GLU A 62 -10.37 -8.55 19.37
C GLU A 62 -9.05 -7.86 19.77
N HIS A 63 -8.07 -8.66 20.19
CA HIS A 63 -6.71 -8.25 20.52
C HIS A 63 -5.74 -8.90 19.55
N TYR A 64 -4.98 -8.08 18.83
CA TYR A 64 -4.11 -8.50 17.75
C TYR A 64 -2.67 -8.61 18.25
N ALA A 65 -2.11 -9.83 18.26
CA ALA A 65 -0.75 -10.08 18.74
C ALA A 65 0.32 -9.33 17.93
N PHE A 66 0.02 -8.97 16.68
CA PHE A 66 0.89 -8.19 15.79
C PHE A 66 1.43 -6.92 16.45
N PHE A 67 0.62 -6.22 17.24
CA PHE A 67 1.01 -4.95 17.88
C PHE A 67 1.66 -5.12 19.26
N LYS A 68 1.52 -6.29 19.88
CA LYS A 68 1.71 -6.52 21.33
C LYS A 68 3.13 -6.26 21.84
N ASN A 69 4.14 -6.45 20.98
CA ASN A 69 5.55 -6.36 21.38
C ASN A 69 6.15 -4.97 21.13
N ASP A 70 5.47 -4.13 20.36
CA ASP A 70 6.04 -2.89 19.85
C ASP A 70 5.27 -1.65 20.30
N LEU A 71 3.98 -1.79 20.57
CA LEU A 71 3.07 -0.71 20.89
C LEU A 71 2.36 -1.00 22.21
N PHE A 72 2.49 -0.07 23.16
CA PHE A 72 2.05 -0.25 24.54
C PHE A 72 1.12 0.88 24.97
N GLY A 73 0.04 0.53 25.66
CA GLY A 73 -0.91 1.50 26.23
C GLY A 73 -1.85 2.18 25.22
N ILE A 74 -1.91 1.70 23.97
CA ILE A 74 -2.77 2.24 22.91
C ILE A 74 -3.70 1.17 22.30
N ASP A 75 -4.15 0.21 23.10
CA ASP A 75 -4.93 -0.95 22.65
C ASP A 75 -6.24 -0.57 21.94
N GLU A 76 -6.97 0.45 22.43
CA GLU A 76 -8.21 0.91 21.78
C GLU A 76 -7.97 1.55 20.40
N PRO A 77 -7.02 2.50 20.24
CA PRO A 77 -6.64 2.96 18.91
C PRO A 77 -6.21 1.83 17.96
N LEU A 78 -5.44 0.85 18.44
CA LEU A 78 -4.99 -0.28 17.63
C LEU A 78 -6.16 -1.16 17.16
N ALA A 79 -7.14 -1.41 18.03
CA ALA A 79 -8.37 -2.11 17.65
C ALA A 79 -9.12 -1.36 16.53
N LYS A 80 -9.24 -0.03 16.60
CA LYS A 80 -9.86 0.78 15.54
C LYS A 80 -9.11 0.70 14.21
N VAL A 81 -7.78 0.67 14.24
CA VAL A 81 -6.95 0.50 13.05
C VAL A 81 -7.17 -0.89 12.44
N ALA A 82 -7.22 -1.93 13.26
CA ALA A 82 -7.51 -3.29 12.79
C ALA A 82 -8.94 -3.41 12.22
N GLU A 83 -9.93 -2.78 12.87
CA GLU A 83 -11.31 -2.70 12.38
C GLU A 83 -11.41 -1.96 11.03
N TYR A 84 -10.64 -0.88 10.85
CA TYR A 84 -10.52 -0.19 9.56
C TYR A 84 -10.07 -1.17 8.46
N PHE A 85 -8.97 -1.91 8.69
CA PHE A 85 -8.46 -2.89 7.72
C PHE A 85 -9.46 -4.03 7.47
N LYS A 86 -10.12 -4.52 8.52
CA LYS A 86 -11.17 -5.56 8.44
C LYS A 86 -12.38 -5.11 7.63
N ALA A 87 -12.79 -3.84 7.77
CA ALA A 87 -13.89 -3.28 7.00
C ALA A 87 -13.48 -3.04 5.54
N ALA A 88 -12.27 -2.49 5.32
CA ALA A 88 -11.73 -2.22 4.00
C ALA A 88 -11.51 -3.51 3.18
N SER A 89 -11.06 -4.60 3.82
CA SER A 89 -10.84 -5.88 3.15
C SER A 89 -12.11 -6.54 2.60
N ARG A 90 -13.28 -6.12 3.07
CA ARG A 90 -14.60 -6.60 2.61
C ARG A 90 -15.17 -5.78 1.45
N GLY A 91 -14.39 -4.89 0.85
CA GLY A 91 -14.83 -4.02 -0.25
C GLY A 91 -15.84 -2.95 0.18
N SER A 92 -15.85 -2.58 1.47
CA SER A 92 -16.69 -1.47 1.94
C SER A 92 -16.12 -0.11 1.51
N ASP A 93 -16.96 0.93 1.55
CA ASP A 93 -16.56 2.32 1.29
C ASP A 93 -15.45 2.82 2.25
N VAL A 94 -15.18 2.10 3.34
CA VAL A 94 -14.06 2.37 4.25
C VAL A 94 -12.71 2.23 3.53
N GLY A 95 -12.57 1.27 2.62
CA GLY A 95 -11.34 1.07 1.83
C GLY A 95 -11.04 2.19 0.83
N ARG A 96 -12.00 3.10 0.61
CA ARG A 96 -11.89 4.29 -0.24
C ARG A 96 -11.55 5.57 0.52
N ARG A 97 -11.12 5.43 1.78
CA ARG A 97 -10.78 6.53 2.68
C ARG A 97 -9.36 6.40 3.20
N ILE A 98 -8.71 7.54 3.39
CA ILE A 98 -7.36 7.64 3.96
C ILE A 98 -7.44 7.36 5.46
N LEU A 99 -6.55 6.53 5.99
CA LEU A 99 -6.42 6.35 7.45
C LEU A 99 -5.54 7.47 8.01
N LEU A 100 -6.12 8.43 8.72
CA LEU A 100 -5.41 9.55 9.34
C LEU A 100 -5.17 9.30 10.83
N LEU A 101 -3.90 9.15 11.21
CA LEU A 101 -3.46 9.04 12.60
C LEU A 101 -3.09 10.42 13.15
N TYR A 102 -3.70 10.85 14.25
CA TYR A 102 -3.38 12.14 14.86
C TYR A 102 -3.15 12.03 16.37
N GLY A 103 -2.39 12.94 16.93
CA GLY A 103 -2.02 12.92 18.36
C GLY A 103 -0.82 13.80 18.62
N HIS A 104 -0.35 13.86 19.86
CA HIS A 104 0.79 14.71 20.22
C HIS A 104 2.09 14.30 19.50
N PRO A 105 3.07 15.21 19.38
CA PRO A 105 4.45 14.83 19.08
C PRO A 105 4.93 13.72 20.01
N SER A 106 5.70 12.76 19.50
CA SER A 106 6.16 11.58 20.25
C SER A 106 5.09 10.55 20.65
N SER A 107 3.85 10.68 20.16
CA SER A 107 2.92 9.53 20.17
C SER A 107 3.38 8.47 19.17
N SER A 108 3.08 7.19 19.43
CA SER A 108 3.54 6.04 18.65
C SER A 108 2.95 5.92 17.22
N LYS A 109 2.52 7.03 16.61
CA LYS A 109 1.94 7.10 15.24
C LYS A 109 2.92 6.57 14.20
N SER A 110 4.11 7.16 14.11
CA SER A 110 5.14 6.74 13.16
C SER A 110 5.62 5.32 13.46
N GLN A 111 5.71 4.94 14.74
CA GLN A 111 6.06 3.57 15.14
C GLN A 111 5.01 2.55 14.66
N LEU A 112 3.72 2.89 14.70
CA LEU A 112 2.67 2.03 14.14
C LEU A 112 2.84 1.85 12.63
N VAL A 113 3.09 2.93 11.88
CA VAL A 113 3.30 2.83 10.42
C VAL A 113 4.57 2.05 10.09
N ILE A 114 5.67 2.28 10.82
CA ILE A 114 6.92 1.51 10.69
C ILE A 114 6.65 0.02 10.92
N LEU A 115 5.89 -0.34 11.95
CA LEU A 115 5.54 -1.73 12.24
C LEU A 115 4.72 -2.36 11.11
N LEU A 116 3.73 -1.63 10.57
CA LEU A 116 2.93 -2.10 9.43
C LEU A 116 3.80 -2.30 8.18
N LYS A 117 4.70 -1.36 7.86
CA LYS A 117 5.64 -1.49 6.74
C LYS A 117 6.52 -2.72 6.87
N ARG A 118 7.18 -2.89 8.02
CA ARG A 118 8.05 -4.05 8.30
C ARG A 118 7.28 -5.36 8.27
N GLY A 119 6.10 -5.39 8.89
CA GLY A 119 5.22 -6.56 8.83
C GLY A 119 4.86 -6.92 7.39
N LEU A 120 4.67 -5.91 6.52
CA LEU A 120 4.30 -6.14 5.13
C LEU A 120 5.49 -6.67 4.32
N GLU A 121 6.70 -6.13 4.53
CA GLU A 121 7.94 -6.67 3.96
C GLU A 121 8.14 -8.15 4.34
N GLU A 122 7.95 -8.49 5.62
CA GLU A 122 8.05 -9.86 6.13
C GLU A 122 6.92 -10.75 5.59
N TYR A 123 5.69 -10.25 5.51
CA TYR A 123 4.53 -11.01 5.05
C TYR A 123 4.66 -11.43 3.58
N THR A 124 5.17 -10.55 2.72
CA THR A 124 5.37 -10.87 1.30
C THR A 124 6.43 -11.95 1.05
N GLN A 125 7.29 -12.19 2.05
CA GLN A 125 8.24 -13.31 2.06
C GLN A 125 7.60 -14.64 2.51
N THR A 126 6.31 -14.67 2.80
CA THR A 126 5.60 -15.93 3.08
C THR A 126 4.81 -16.39 1.85
N ASP A 127 4.47 -17.68 1.76
CA ASP A 127 3.60 -18.17 0.68
C ASP A 127 2.16 -17.65 0.81
N ALA A 128 1.72 -17.34 2.03
CA ALA A 128 0.41 -16.73 2.28
C ALA A 128 0.33 -15.28 1.79
N GLY A 129 1.43 -14.52 1.93
CA GLY A 129 1.55 -13.14 1.49
C GLY A 129 2.17 -12.95 0.11
N ALA A 130 2.35 -14.01 -0.67
CA ALA A 130 3.00 -13.94 -1.98
C ALA A 130 2.30 -12.95 -2.92
N VAL A 131 3.09 -12.09 -3.57
CA VAL A 131 2.61 -11.08 -4.53
C VAL A 131 3.28 -11.32 -5.87
N TYR A 132 2.47 -11.25 -6.94
CA TYR A 132 2.93 -11.41 -8.31
C TYR A 132 2.63 -10.13 -9.09
N ALA A 133 3.51 -9.80 -10.04
CA ALA A 133 3.36 -8.64 -10.89
C ALA A 133 3.81 -8.94 -12.32
N ILE A 134 3.26 -8.20 -13.28
CA ILE A 134 3.76 -8.21 -14.65
C ILE A 134 5.24 -7.81 -14.66
N SER A 135 6.10 -8.62 -15.26
CA SER A 135 7.56 -8.52 -15.07
C SER A 135 8.15 -7.18 -15.50
N ASP A 136 7.63 -6.61 -16.59
CA ASP A 136 8.09 -5.36 -17.20
C ASP A 136 7.25 -4.13 -16.79
N CYS A 137 6.32 -4.31 -15.86
CA CYS A 137 5.51 -3.21 -15.34
C CYS A 137 6.36 -2.32 -14.41
N PRO A 138 6.40 -1.00 -14.64
CA PRO A 138 7.20 -0.10 -13.83
C PRO A 138 6.59 0.21 -12.45
N GLN A 139 5.32 -0.16 -12.22
CA GLN A 139 4.58 0.05 -10.96
C GLN A 139 4.06 -1.26 -10.36
N HIS A 140 4.61 -2.40 -10.78
CA HIS A 140 4.31 -3.70 -10.21
C HIS A 140 2.82 -4.09 -10.21
N GLU A 141 2.12 -3.82 -11.32
CA GLU A 141 0.67 -4.03 -11.42
C GLU A 141 0.27 -5.51 -11.31
N ASP A 142 -0.98 -5.72 -10.88
CA ASP A 142 -1.61 -7.04 -10.76
C ASP A 142 -1.73 -7.74 -12.14
N PRO A 143 -1.21 -8.97 -12.32
CA PRO A 143 -1.38 -9.71 -13.56
C PRO A 143 -2.85 -9.96 -13.92
N LEU A 144 -3.77 -10.00 -12.95
CA LEU A 144 -5.21 -10.14 -13.21
C LEU A 144 -5.78 -9.00 -14.05
N ASN A 145 -5.13 -7.84 -14.09
CA ASN A 145 -5.55 -6.73 -14.95
C ASN A 145 -5.45 -7.08 -16.45
N LEU A 146 -4.70 -8.12 -16.82
CA LEU A 146 -4.65 -8.68 -18.18
C LEU A 146 -5.98 -9.33 -18.61
N ILE A 147 -6.87 -9.68 -17.67
CA ILE A 147 -8.16 -10.28 -18.00
C ILE A 147 -9.03 -9.23 -18.71
N PRO A 148 -9.51 -9.52 -19.94
CA PRO A 148 -10.37 -8.60 -20.68
C PRO A 148 -11.62 -8.22 -19.88
N HIS A 149 -11.98 -6.93 -19.87
CA HIS A 149 -13.13 -6.41 -19.13
C HIS A 149 -14.43 -7.20 -19.35
N ALA A 150 -14.68 -7.61 -20.61
CA ALA A 150 -15.88 -8.35 -20.98
C ALA A 150 -16.02 -9.70 -20.24
N LEU A 151 -14.90 -10.29 -19.80
CA LEU A 151 -14.86 -11.59 -19.11
C LEU A 151 -14.78 -11.46 -17.58
N ARG A 152 -14.50 -10.27 -17.03
CA ARG A 152 -14.26 -10.11 -15.58
C ARG A 152 -15.47 -10.48 -14.73
N ARG A 153 -16.68 -10.22 -15.24
CA ARG A 153 -17.91 -10.60 -14.53
C ARG A 153 -18.05 -12.12 -14.44
N GLU A 154 -17.93 -12.82 -15.57
CA GLU A 154 -17.98 -14.28 -15.63
C GLU A 154 -16.86 -14.90 -14.80
N PHE A 155 -15.64 -14.36 -14.91
CA PHE A 155 -14.50 -14.77 -14.11
C PHE A 155 -14.77 -14.66 -12.60
N GLN A 156 -15.37 -13.57 -12.14
CA GLN A 156 -15.74 -13.41 -10.74
C GLN A 156 -16.85 -14.39 -10.32
N GLU A 157 -17.84 -14.62 -11.16
CA GLU A 157 -18.93 -15.57 -10.90
C GLU A 157 -18.39 -17.02 -10.77
N ASP A 158 -17.41 -17.40 -11.60
CA ASP A 158 -16.83 -18.74 -11.62
C ASP A 158 -15.78 -18.98 -10.53
N THR A 159 -14.99 -17.95 -10.19
CA THR A 159 -13.80 -18.10 -9.34
C THR A 159 -13.92 -17.43 -7.97
N GLY A 160 -14.88 -16.52 -7.81
CA GLY A 160 -14.99 -15.63 -6.65
C GLY A 160 -13.93 -14.51 -6.61
N ILE A 161 -13.03 -14.42 -7.59
CA ILE A 161 -11.97 -13.41 -7.63
C ILE A 161 -12.48 -12.17 -8.35
N HIS A 162 -12.44 -11.02 -7.66
CA HIS A 162 -12.80 -9.73 -8.23
C HIS A 162 -11.57 -9.07 -8.88
N VAL A 163 -11.73 -8.54 -10.08
CA VAL A 163 -10.69 -7.79 -10.81
C VAL A 163 -11.16 -6.34 -10.97
N GLU A 164 -10.63 -5.45 -10.13
CA GLU A 164 -11.03 -4.04 -10.10
C GLU A 164 -10.27 -3.17 -11.12
N GLY A 165 -8.95 -3.35 -11.22
CA GLY A 165 -8.03 -2.40 -11.87
C GLY A 165 -7.80 -2.58 -13.37
N ASP A 166 -7.00 -1.67 -13.93
CA ASP A 166 -6.67 -1.63 -15.35
C ASP A 166 -5.17 -1.73 -15.60
N LEU A 167 -4.78 -2.18 -16.79
CA LEU A 167 -3.38 -2.21 -17.19
C LEU A 167 -2.82 -0.79 -17.20
N CYS A 168 -1.60 -0.59 -16.70
CA CYS A 168 -0.99 0.73 -16.83
C CYS A 168 -0.74 1.05 -18.31
N PRO A 169 -0.64 2.34 -18.68
CA PRO A 169 -0.49 2.73 -20.09
C PRO A 169 0.70 2.05 -20.79
N LYS A 170 1.80 1.78 -20.05
CA LYS A 170 2.98 1.09 -20.58
C LYS A 170 2.73 -0.41 -20.80
N CYS A 171 2.05 -1.08 -19.88
CA CYS A 171 1.69 -2.49 -20.03
C CYS A 171 0.64 -2.71 -21.11
N ALA A 172 -0.36 -1.82 -21.21
CA ALA A 172 -1.35 -1.84 -22.29
C ALA A 172 -0.68 -1.67 -23.67
N LEU A 173 0.30 -0.75 -23.78
CA LEU A 173 1.11 -0.57 -24.98
C LEU A 173 1.91 -1.84 -25.32
N SER A 174 2.59 -2.41 -24.33
CA SER A 174 3.41 -3.62 -24.49
C SER A 174 2.56 -4.83 -24.93
N LEU A 175 1.40 -5.04 -24.29
CA LEU A 175 0.44 -6.09 -24.66
C LEU A 175 0.03 -5.97 -26.14
N ARG A 176 -0.27 -4.75 -26.61
CA ARG A 176 -0.68 -4.50 -27.99
C ARG A 176 0.46 -4.73 -28.98
N GLU A 177 1.66 -4.23 -28.70
CA GLU A 177 2.74 -4.17 -29.67
C GLU A 177 3.67 -5.40 -29.62
N ALA A 178 4.14 -5.77 -28.43
CA ALA A 178 5.08 -6.87 -28.25
C ALA A 178 4.38 -8.23 -28.21
N TYR A 179 3.20 -8.30 -27.60
CA TYR A 179 2.46 -9.55 -27.41
C TYR A 179 1.27 -9.71 -28.38
N GLN A 180 0.99 -8.72 -29.23
CA GLN A 180 -0.10 -8.75 -30.21
C GLN A 180 -1.48 -9.09 -29.61
N GLY A 181 -1.70 -8.67 -28.36
CA GLY A 181 -2.92 -8.95 -27.60
C GLY A 181 -2.97 -10.33 -26.93
N ASP A 182 -1.94 -11.16 -27.05
CA ASP A 182 -1.88 -12.45 -26.38
C ASP A 182 -1.49 -12.30 -24.90
N VAL A 183 -2.51 -12.19 -24.05
CA VAL A 183 -2.35 -12.04 -22.59
C VAL A 183 -1.61 -13.22 -21.96
N TYR A 184 -1.74 -14.43 -22.51
CA TYR A 184 -1.18 -15.64 -21.90
C TYR A 184 0.34 -15.69 -21.97
N ARG A 185 0.97 -14.92 -22.87
CA ARG A 185 2.42 -14.87 -23.06
C ARG A 185 3.10 -13.80 -22.22
N VAL A 186 2.33 -12.92 -21.57
CA VAL A 186 2.89 -11.82 -20.78
C VAL A 186 3.66 -12.40 -19.58
N PRO A 187 4.93 -12.02 -19.39
CA PRO A 187 5.74 -12.52 -18.29
C PRO A 187 5.27 -11.95 -16.96
N VAL A 188 5.25 -12.80 -15.95
CA VAL A 188 4.88 -12.49 -14.57
C VAL A 188 6.01 -12.97 -13.66
N LYS A 189 6.27 -12.22 -12.59
CA LYS A 189 7.25 -12.57 -11.57
C LYS A 189 6.69 -12.38 -10.17
N ARG A 190 7.19 -13.16 -9.21
CA ARG A 190 6.97 -12.90 -7.78
C ARG A 190 7.79 -11.67 -7.38
N ILE A 191 7.17 -10.77 -6.64
CA ILE A 191 7.80 -9.58 -6.07
C ILE A 191 7.75 -9.63 -4.55
N PHE A 192 8.63 -8.86 -3.93
CA PHE A 192 8.74 -8.71 -2.49
C PHE A 192 8.68 -7.23 -2.19
N PHE A 193 7.86 -6.85 -1.22
CA PHE A 193 7.76 -5.45 -0.86
C PHE A 193 9.00 -5.04 -0.08
N SER A 194 9.47 -3.83 -0.37
CA SER A 194 10.54 -3.20 0.38
C SER A 194 10.45 -1.69 0.29
N GLU A 195 10.48 -1.03 1.44
CA GLU A 195 10.59 0.44 1.49
C GLU A 195 11.92 0.89 0.91
N LYS A 196 13.01 0.17 1.24
CA LYS A 196 14.36 0.49 0.80
C LYS A 196 14.53 0.37 -0.72
N GLU A 197 14.02 -0.71 -1.29
CA GLU A 197 14.12 -0.96 -2.74
C GLU A 197 12.98 -0.31 -3.53
N ARG A 198 12.13 0.52 -2.88
CA ARG A 198 10.99 1.22 -3.48
C ARG A 198 10.05 0.28 -4.24
N CYS A 199 9.58 -0.77 -3.56
CA CYS A 199 8.65 -1.75 -4.13
C CYS A 199 7.47 -1.97 -3.16
N GLY A 200 6.26 -1.55 -3.55
CA GLY A 200 5.03 -1.74 -2.78
C GLY A 200 4.93 -0.92 -1.47
N ILE A 201 5.94 -0.12 -1.14
CA ILE A 201 5.94 0.77 0.01
C ILE A 201 6.53 2.12 -0.40
N GLY A 202 5.71 3.16 -0.37
CA GLY A 202 6.09 4.55 -0.63
C GLY A 202 5.97 5.41 0.61
N THR A 203 6.82 6.44 0.69
CA THR A 203 6.86 7.35 1.85
C THR A 203 7.03 8.78 1.36
N PHE A 204 6.07 9.64 1.69
CA PHE A 204 6.12 11.06 1.35
C PHE A 204 6.21 11.94 2.59
N VAL A 205 7.07 12.95 2.51
CA VAL A 205 7.23 13.99 3.52
C VAL A 205 7.01 15.35 2.86
N PRO A 206 6.10 16.19 3.37
CA PRO A 206 5.93 17.54 2.85
C PRO A 206 7.18 18.36 3.12
N SER A 207 7.57 19.15 2.12
CA SER A 207 8.63 20.15 2.21
C SER A 207 8.04 21.54 1.99
N ASP A 208 8.86 22.55 1.67
CA ASP A 208 8.36 23.90 1.44
C ASP A 208 7.32 23.89 0.30
N PRO A 209 6.05 24.31 0.55
CA PRO A 209 4.96 24.26 -0.43
C PRO A 209 5.25 24.94 -1.77
N LYS A 210 6.13 25.94 -1.78
CA LYS A 210 6.47 26.71 -2.98
C LYS A 210 7.47 26.01 -3.87
N SER A 211 8.27 25.10 -3.32
CA SER A 211 9.33 24.40 -4.05
C SER A 211 9.01 22.93 -4.31
N GLN A 212 8.07 22.34 -3.56
CA GLN A 212 7.78 20.91 -3.72
C GLN A 212 7.04 20.63 -5.02
N ASP A 213 7.53 19.64 -5.77
CA ASP A 213 6.96 19.23 -7.05
C ASP A 213 5.94 18.10 -6.85
N ILE A 214 4.79 18.21 -7.49
CA ILE A 214 3.74 17.17 -7.48
C ILE A 214 4.23 15.87 -8.14
N ALA A 215 5.23 15.95 -9.01
CA ALA A 215 5.87 14.82 -9.65
C ALA A 215 6.47 13.83 -8.64
N GLU A 216 6.85 14.28 -7.44
CA GLU A 216 7.30 13.41 -6.34
C GLU A 216 6.21 12.40 -5.95
N LEU A 217 4.93 12.76 -6.03
CA LEU A 217 3.82 11.83 -5.77
C LEU A 217 3.42 11.05 -7.01
N VAL A 218 3.22 11.74 -8.13
CA VAL A 218 2.49 11.15 -9.26
C VAL A 218 3.40 10.49 -10.30
N GLY A 219 4.68 10.84 -10.32
CA GLY A 219 5.63 10.50 -11.39
C GLY A 219 5.87 11.68 -12.33
N SER A 220 6.84 11.55 -13.23
CA SER A 220 7.33 12.67 -14.06
C SER A 220 7.37 12.33 -15.55
N ILE A 221 7.28 13.37 -16.40
CA ILE A 221 7.49 13.22 -17.85
C ILE A 221 8.98 13.36 -18.16
N ASP A 222 9.52 12.45 -18.96
CA ASP A 222 10.86 12.53 -19.51
C ASP A 222 10.88 13.35 -20.81
N LEU A 223 11.08 14.65 -20.67
CA LEU A 223 11.11 15.59 -21.79
C LEU A 223 12.16 15.23 -22.85
N SER A 224 13.24 14.51 -22.49
CA SER A 224 14.29 14.13 -23.44
C SER A 224 13.80 13.13 -24.48
N THR A 225 12.82 12.31 -24.13
CA THR A 225 12.27 11.25 -24.99
C THR A 225 11.12 11.70 -25.87
N ILE A 226 10.61 12.93 -25.67
CA ILE A 226 9.51 13.49 -26.47
C ILE A 226 9.91 13.62 -27.94
N GLY A 227 11.18 13.91 -28.23
CA GLY A 227 11.68 13.97 -29.61
C GLY A 227 11.56 12.64 -30.37
N ASP A 228 11.66 11.53 -29.65
CA ASP A 228 11.60 10.18 -30.23
C ASP A 228 10.16 9.66 -30.36
N TYR A 229 9.30 9.96 -29.38
CA TYR A 229 7.92 9.44 -29.32
C TYR A 229 6.84 10.43 -29.79
N GLY A 230 7.18 11.71 -29.95
CA GLY A 230 6.33 12.73 -30.54
C GLY A 230 5.21 13.29 -29.66
N SER A 231 4.99 12.77 -28.44
CA SER A 231 3.98 13.27 -27.52
C SER A 231 4.32 13.07 -26.05
N GLU A 232 3.97 14.04 -25.21
CA GLU A 232 3.98 13.95 -23.73
C GLU A 232 3.05 12.85 -23.21
N SER A 233 2.02 12.48 -23.99
CA SER A 233 1.05 11.45 -23.63
C SER A 233 1.50 10.03 -23.99
N ASP A 234 2.67 9.84 -24.62
CA ASP A 234 3.19 8.51 -24.91
C ASP A 234 3.61 7.82 -23.62
N PRO A 235 3.13 6.60 -23.32
CA PRO A 235 3.49 5.89 -22.08
C PRO A 235 4.98 5.67 -21.85
N ARG A 236 5.78 5.67 -22.92
CA ARG A 236 7.24 5.50 -22.85
C ARG A 236 7.97 6.78 -22.47
N ALA A 237 7.32 7.94 -22.61
CA ALA A 237 7.83 9.22 -22.16
C ALA A 237 7.53 9.50 -20.68
N TYR A 238 6.83 8.59 -19.99
CA TYR A 238 6.46 8.76 -18.59
C TYR A 238 7.32 7.90 -17.67
N ARG A 239 7.85 8.52 -16.60
CA ARG A 239 8.52 7.84 -15.50
C ARG A 239 7.51 7.61 -14.39
N PHE A 240 7.29 6.33 -14.08
CA PHE A 240 6.41 5.87 -13.00
C PHE A 240 7.22 5.78 -11.70
N ASP A 241 7.87 6.88 -11.31
CA ASP A 241 8.81 6.97 -10.20
C ASP A 241 8.26 7.70 -8.97
N GLY A 242 7.03 8.22 -9.07
CA GLY A 242 6.35 8.88 -7.96
C GLY A 242 6.02 7.91 -6.82
N GLU A 243 5.90 8.45 -5.60
CA GLU A 243 5.63 7.63 -4.41
C GLU A 243 4.35 6.80 -4.53
N LEU A 244 3.31 7.29 -5.22
CA LEU A 244 2.07 6.54 -5.45
C LEU A 244 2.24 5.44 -6.51
N ASN A 245 3.21 5.56 -7.42
CA ASN A 245 3.55 4.46 -8.33
C ASN A 245 4.32 3.36 -7.59
N VAL A 246 5.22 3.78 -6.70
CA VAL A 246 6.06 2.91 -5.88
C VAL A 246 5.25 2.12 -4.86
N ALA A 247 4.28 2.77 -4.22
CA ALA A 247 3.41 2.18 -3.20
C ALA A 247 2.31 1.25 -3.76
N ASN A 248 2.17 1.19 -5.10
CA ASN A 248 1.13 0.38 -5.73
C ASN A 248 1.17 -1.08 -5.25
N ARG A 249 -0.02 -1.66 -5.09
CA ARG A 249 -0.30 -2.94 -4.43
C ARG A 249 -0.01 -2.97 -2.93
N GLY A 250 0.50 -1.93 -2.29
CA GLY A 250 0.88 -1.97 -0.89
C GLY A 250 0.49 -0.75 -0.08
N LEU A 251 1.47 -0.09 0.53
CA LEU A 251 1.26 0.93 1.55
C LEU A 251 1.93 2.25 1.17
N MET A 252 1.16 3.33 1.23
CA MET A 252 1.65 4.70 1.08
C MET A 252 1.61 5.42 2.44
N GLU A 253 2.77 5.78 2.97
CA GLU A 253 2.88 6.62 4.17
C GLU A 253 2.93 8.11 3.78
N PHE A 254 2.03 8.90 4.36
CA PHE A 254 2.05 10.36 4.23
C PHE A 254 2.33 11.02 5.57
N ILE A 255 3.56 11.48 5.75
CA ILE A 255 4.06 12.10 6.98
C ILE A 255 3.57 13.54 7.06
N GLU A 256 3.09 13.97 8.24
CA GLU A 256 2.61 15.34 8.48
C GLU A 256 1.64 15.88 7.41
N MET A 257 0.69 15.04 6.96
CA MET A 257 -0.12 15.28 5.76
C MET A 257 -0.77 16.67 5.69
N LEU A 258 -1.26 17.20 6.81
CA LEU A 258 -1.98 18.48 6.84
C LEU A 258 -1.07 19.70 6.61
N LYS A 259 0.25 19.54 6.64
CA LYS A 259 1.20 20.59 6.24
C LYS A 259 1.43 20.67 4.73
N ALA A 260 1.01 19.65 3.99
CA ALA A 260 1.17 19.62 2.54
C ALA A 260 0.29 20.68 1.87
N ASP A 261 0.77 21.17 0.72
CA ASP A 261 -0.04 22.03 -0.15
C ASP A 261 -1.31 21.29 -0.61
N GLU A 262 -2.43 22.01 -0.71
CA GLU A 262 -3.74 21.45 -1.07
C GLU A 262 -3.70 20.61 -2.36
N ARG A 263 -2.84 20.98 -3.32
CA ARG A 263 -2.66 20.22 -4.58
C ARG A 263 -2.28 18.76 -4.35
N PHE A 264 -1.44 18.48 -3.36
CA PHE A 264 -1.02 17.12 -2.99
C PHE A 264 -2.18 16.37 -2.34
N LEU A 265 -2.93 17.05 -1.45
CA LEU A 265 -4.11 16.48 -0.80
C LEU A 265 -5.15 16.04 -1.84
N TYR A 266 -5.44 16.87 -2.84
CA TYR A 266 -6.39 16.54 -3.91
C TYR A 266 -5.98 15.29 -4.71
N VAL A 267 -4.68 15.07 -4.95
CA VAL A 267 -4.19 13.85 -5.59
C VAL A 267 -4.48 12.63 -4.72
N LEU A 268 -4.14 12.67 -3.43
CA LEU A 268 -4.36 11.55 -2.51
C LEU A 268 -5.84 11.17 -2.38
N LEU A 269 -6.72 12.17 -2.37
CA LEU A 269 -8.16 11.94 -2.24
C LEU A 269 -8.74 11.32 -3.51
N THR A 270 -8.27 11.78 -4.67
CA THR A 270 -8.63 11.19 -5.97
C THR A 270 -8.18 9.73 -6.00
N LEU A 271 -6.95 9.45 -5.59
CA LEU A 271 -6.44 8.09 -5.46
C LEU A 271 -7.27 7.25 -4.48
N ALA A 272 -7.54 7.73 -3.27
CA ALA A 272 -8.29 6.97 -2.28
C ALA A 272 -9.70 6.63 -2.77
N GLN A 273 -10.36 7.55 -3.47
CA GLN A 273 -11.72 7.38 -3.94
C GLN A 273 -11.82 6.57 -5.25
N GLU A 274 -11.00 6.92 -6.24
CA GLU A 274 -11.10 6.40 -7.60
C GLU A 274 -10.06 5.31 -7.90
N LYS A 275 -9.12 5.05 -6.98
CA LYS A 275 -7.98 4.13 -7.18
C LYS A 275 -7.17 4.48 -8.42
N ASN A 276 -7.09 5.78 -8.74
CA ASN A 276 -6.42 6.29 -9.93
C ASN A 276 -5.50 7.47 -9.59
N ILE A 277 -4.30 7.44 -10.14
CA ILE A 277 -3.37 8.57 -10.16
C ILE A 277 -3.67 9.39 -11.40
N LYS A 278 -4.02 10.66 -11.19
CA LYS A 278 -4.30 11.61 -12.27
C LYS A 278 -3.12 12.54 -12.46
N THR A 279 -2.55 12.50 -13.65
CA THR A 279 -1.41 13.33 -14.06
C THR A 279 -1.82 14.20 -15.26
N GLY A 280 -1.17 15.35 -15.42
CA GLY A 280 -1.54 16.31 -16.48
C GLY A 280 -1.28 15.74 -17.87
N ARG A 281 -2.31 15.75 -18.74
CA ARG A 281 -2.25 15.29 -20.16
C ARG A 281 -1.78 13.84 -20.36
N PHE A 282 -1.79 13.03 -19.30
CA PHE A 282 -1.44 11.61 -19.34
C PHE A 282 -2.69 10.76 -19.03
N PRO A 283 -2.79 9.51 -19.54
CA PRO A 283 -3.88 8.62 -19.16
C PRO A 283 -3.93 8.37 -17.64
N LEU A 284 -5.12 8.03 -17.13
CA LEU A 284 -5.27 7.60 -15.75
C LEU A 284 -4.44 6.34 -15.50
N ILE A 285 -3.84 6.27 -14.31
CA ILE A 285 -3.03 5.13 -13.89
C ILE A 285 -3.72 4.51 -12.67
N TYR A 286 -4.21 3.27 -12.81
CA TYR A 286 -4.79 2.56 -11.69
C TYR A 286 -3.72 2.23 -10.64
N ALA A 287 -4.02 2.48 -9.37
CA ALA A 287 -3.18 2.12 -8.24
C ALA A 287 -4.03 1.58 -7.08
N ASP A 288 -3.71 0.36 -6.66
CA ASP A 288 -4.31 -0.32 -5.50
C ASP A 288 -3.40 -0.16 -4.29
N GLU A 289 -3.63 0.84 -3.46
CA GLU A 289 -2.82 1.04 -2.26
C GLU A 289 -3.65 1.48 -1.05
N CYS A 290 -3.07 1.24 0.12
CA CYS A 290 -3.55 1.76 1.39
C CYS A 290 -2.78 3.03 1.75
N VAL A 291 -3.48 4.15 1.81
CA VAL A 291 -2.90 5.43 2.24
C VAL A 291 -3.06 5.58 3.75
N ILE A 292 -1.94 5.62 4.46
CA ILE A 292 -1.88 5.90 5.90
C ILE A 292 -1.15 7.22 6.09
N ALA A 293 -1.89 8.21 6.58
CA ALA A 293 -1.37 9.52 6.88
C ALA A 293 -1.21 9.70 8.39
N HIS A 294 -0.27 10.55 8.80
CA HIS A 294 -0.23 11.01 10.18
C HIS A 294 0.05 12.51 10.30
N THR A 295 -0.41 13.09 11.39
CA THR A 295 -0.26 14.52 11.68
C THR A 295 -0.20 14.79 13.18
N ASN A 296 0.15 16.01 13.58
CA ASN A 296 0.12 16.44 14.97
C ASN A 296 -1.29 16.93 15.37
N GLU A 297 -1.54 17.00 16.68
CA GLU A 297 -2.85 17.35 17.23
C GLU A 297 -3.24 18.82 16.96
N THR A 298 -2.27 19.74 16.91
CA THR A 298 -2.51 21.16 16.60
C THR A 298 -3.02 21.34 15.17
N GLU A 299 -2.28 20.81 14.20
CA GLU A 299 -2.65 20.84 12.76
C GLU A 299 -4.00 20.18 12.53
N PHE A 300 -4.27 19.07 13.21
CA PHE A 300 -5.56 18.40 13.13
C PHE A 300 -6.72 19.28 13.62
N ASN A 301 -6.55 19.98 14.74
CA ASN A 301 -7.58 20.87 15.27
C ASN A 301 -7.82 22.07 14.36
N GLU A 302 -6.76 22.61 13.75
CA GLU A 302 -6.86 23.70 12.76
C GLU A 302 -7.62 23.23 11.51
N PHE A 303 -7.28 22.06 10.99
CA PHE A 303 -7.96 21.42 9.86
C PHE A 303 -9.45 21.12 10.13
N LEU A 304 -9.80 20.71 11.35
CA LEU A 304 -11.20 20.52 11.73
C LEU A 304 -11.99 21.83 11.80
N ALA A 305 -11.34 22.93 12.17
CA ALA A 305 -11.97 24.24 12.25
C ALA A 305 -12.15 24.91 10.89
N ASP A 306 -11.36 24.52 9.88
CA ASP A 306 -11.40 25.08 8.54
C ASP A 306 -12.57 24.53 7.70
N LYS A 307 -13.52 25.42 7.37
CA LYS A 307 -14.67 25.10 6.52
C LYS A 307 -14.29 24.73 5.08
N LYS A 308 -13.15 25.19 4.57
CA LYS A 308 -12.71 24.81 3.21
C LYS A 308 -12.35 23.33 3.13
N SER A 309 -11.93 22.77 4.27
CA SER A 309 -11.50 21.38 4.41
C SER A 309 -12.65 20.41 4.76
N GLU A 310 -13.90 20.89 4.88
CA GLU A 310 -15.06 20.07 5.28
C GLU A 310 -15.27 18.87 4.33
N ALA A 311 -15.10 19.07 3.02
CA ALA A 311 -15.20 18.00 2.03
C ALA A 311 -14.11 16.91 2.19
N LEU A 312 -13.01 17.23 2.88
CA LEU A 312 -11.89 16.33 3.12
C LEU A 312 -12.14 15.42 4.32
N HIS A 313 -12.97 15.85 5.27
CA HIS A 313 -13.23 15.10 6.50
C HIS A 313 -13.90 13.74 6.21
N ASP A 314 -14.87 13.72 5.31
CA ASP A 314 -15.61 12.52 4.92
C ASP A 314 -14.75 11.49 4.16
N ARG A 315 -13.60 11.92 3.64
CA ARG A 315 -12.65 11.10 2.89
C ARG A 315 -11.60 10.45 3.77
N MET A 316 -11.68 10.66 5.09
CA MET A 316 -10.70 10.17 6.05
C MET A 316 -11.36 9.33 7.14
N ILE A 317 -10.63 8.33 7.62
CA ILE A 317 -10.91 7.64 8.86
C ILE A 317 -9.90 8.13 9.89
N MET A 318 -10.39 8.86 10.88
CA MET A 318 -9.54 9.55 11.85
C MET A 318 -9.38 8.69 13.09
N VAL A 319 -8.13 8.37 13.46
CA VAL A 319 -7.81 7.63 14.68
C VAL A 319 -6.86 8.45 15.53
N ARG A 320 -7.30 8.81 16.73
CA ARG A 320 -6.47 9.48 17.73
C ARG A 320 -5.54 8.49 18.40
N ILE A 321 -4.23 8.76 18.37
CA ILE A 321 -3.22 8.04 19.14
C ILE A 321 -2.87 8.89 20.39
N PRO A 322 -3.35 8.51 21.58
CA PRO A 322 -3.11 9.27 22.81
C PRO A 322 -1.68 9.06 23.32
N TYR A 323 -1.28 9.88 24.28
CA TYR A 323 -0.13 9.56 25.11
C TYR A 323 -0.38 8.29 25.92
N ASN A 324 0.67 7.50 26.08
CA ASN A 324 0.65 6.44 27.06
C ASN A 324 0.77 7.06 28.46
N LEU A 325 -0.33 7.10 29.19
CA LEU A 325 -0.39 7.65 30.56
C LEU A 325 -0.13 6.59 31.63
N ARG A 326 0.15 5.34 31.24
CA ARG A 326 0.39 4.23 32.17
C ARG A 326 1.88 4.01 32.33
N VAL A 327 2.41 4.33 33.53
CA VAL A 327 3.84 4.18 33.89
C VAL A 327 4.36 2.78 33.55
N SER A 328 3.62 1.72 33.87
CA SER A 328 4.04 0.33 33.58
C SER A 328 4.16 0.01 32.09
N GLN A 329 3.42 0.70 31.23
CA GLN A 329 3.54 0.54 29.78
C GLN A 329 4.64 1.44 29.22
N GLU A 330 4.89 2.59 29.85
CA GLU A 330 5.98 3.50 29.51
C GLU A 330 7.35 2.88 29.86
N GLU A 331 7.48 2.21 31.01
CA GLU A 331 8.65 1.41 31.38
C GLU A 331 9.01 0.39 30.29
N ARG A 332 8.02 -0.32 29.73
CA ARG A 332 8.23 -1.28 28.63
C ARG A 332 8.74 -0.64 27.34
N ILE A 333 8.35 0.62 27.07
CA ILE A 333 8.89 1.38 25.93
C ILE A 333 10.39 1.65 26.16
N TYR A 334 10.76 2.07 27.37
CA TYR A 334 12.17 2.33 27.73
C TYR A 334 13.01 1.04 27.76
N GLU A 335 12.48 -0.06 28.31
CA GLU A 335 13.15 -1.37 28.31
C GLU A 335 13.44 -1.89 26.90
N LYS A 336 12.58 -1.57 25.91
CA LYS A 336 12.83 -1.91 24.51
C LYS A 336 13.99 -1.11 23.88
N LEU A 337 14.24 0.10 24.38
CA LEU A 337 15.28 1.01 23.85
C LEU A 337 16.66 0.78 24.47
N LEU A 338 16.73 0.09 25.62
CA LEU A 338 17.95 -0.31 26.32
C LEU A 338 18.43 -1.69 25.82
#